data_AF-A0A6B2DRX4-F1
#
_entry.id   AF-A0A6B2DRX4-F1
#
_cell.length_a   1.000
_cell.length_b   1.000
_cell.length_c   1.000
_cell.angle_alpha   90.00
_cell.angle_beta   90.00
_cell.angle_gamma   90.00
#
_symmetry.space_group_name_H-M   'P 1'
#
loop_
_entity.id
_entity.type
_entity.pdbx_description
1 polymer ?
#
loop_
_entity_poly.entity_id
_entity_poly.type
_entity_poly.pdbx_seq_one_letter_code
_entity_poly.pdbx_strand_id
1 'polypeptide(L)'
;MARNSRSPVTGKHRVARRTKIAMGAIGLAIAVGALAVAVTAGRTGEASADPADPSFFIDINKVPAGNNVNAALKKKGAQGSFTVDCGTNADGAHHNPDNFIAQPGIKNGAQHLHDYVGNVTTDADSNLKSLLAGDTTCKNGDQSAYFWPVIRIDREDAAANASENQQAQQKQRGKTGDVQQDQSGQDAQAAQEQDQRQRDGRGGGRTSAGRTDGQNAQQQDGQDQNRDGQQRRQRNQDQNNQQQNGDQQNGGDQQNGGQNQGQQQNGGQQQEELGGPQGANEEVGDNDGEIIEPESATLKFIGGGAQQVTAMPLGLRVLYGDAKQSTNGPANARPSWTCTGFEDRLTDLYPICPQGSKVERIHAFPNCWDGKNTDSANHRTHIVFADQQGKCPKGFKNVPQLQVTLVYDVPQDVQQNGQYKVDAFAQEKHNPRSDHDDFANVMSKQIMGRLVNCINSGKACAE
;
A
#
# COMPACT_ATOMS: atom_id res chain seq x y z
N MET A 1 -17.29 96.69 36.31
CA MET A 1 -16.11 96.81 35.43
C MET A 1 -15.67 95.41 35.02
N ALA A 2 -14.99 95.35 33.88
CA ALA A 2 -14.85 94.26 32.93
C ALA A 2 -13.93 93.08 33.31
N ARG A 3 -14.23 91.90 32.70
CA ARG A 3 -13.35 90.98 31.92
C ARG A 3 -12.13 90.33 32.62
N ASN A 4 -11.56 89.19 32.20
CA ASN A 4 -11.88 88.00 31.39
C ASN A 4 -10.58 87.15 31.38
N SER A 5 -10.66 85.90 30.88
CA SER A 5 -9.56 85.05 30.30
C SER A 5 -9.00 83.93 31.20
N ARG A 6 -8.67 82.72 30.73
CA ARG A 6 -9.03 81.82 29.59
C ARG A 6 -8.25 80.51 29.88
N SER A 7 -8.79 79.34 29.55
CA SER A 7 -8.11 78.03 29.55
C SER A 7 -8.00 77.46 28.12
N PRO A 8 -7.07 76.52 27.82
CA PRO A 8 -7.09 75.68 26.61
C PRO A 8 -7.73 74.28 26.90
N VAL A 9 -8.72 73.80 26.12
CA VAL A 9 -8.69 73.00 24.85
C VAL A 9 -8.32 71.52 25.11
N THR A 10 -9.28 70.58 25.23
CA THR A 10 -10.10 69.80 24.22
C THR A 10 -9.30 68.77 23.40
N GLY A 11 -9.79 67.57 23.05
CA GLY A 11 -11.17 67.05 23.09
C GLY A 11 -11.30 65.58 22.63
N LYS A 12 -12.54 65.09 22.67
CA LYS A 12 -13.07 63.80 22.18
C LYS A 12 -13.92 64.00 20.91
N HIS A 13 -14.37 62.87 20.31
CA HIS A 13 -15.54 62.66 19.40
C HIS A 13 -15.22 62.54 17.89
N ARG A 14 -16.00 61.88 17.01
CA ARG A 14 -16.96 60.74 16.98
C ARG A 14 -17.21 60.49 15.47
N VAL A 15 -17.63 59.27 15.14
CA VAL A 15 -18.35 58.75 13.94
C VAL A 15 -19.07 59.76 13.01
N ALA A 16 -19.00 59.58 11.68
CA ALA A 16 -20.06 59.96 10.70
C ALA A 16 -19.94 59.24 9.32
N ARG A 17 -21.02 59.34 8.54
CA ARG A 17 -21.51 58.47 7.44
C ARG A 17 -21.03 58.78 6.00
N ARG A 18 -21.31 57.80 5.12
CA ARG A 18 -21.36 57.72 3.63
C ARG A 18 -21.66 59.01 2.84
N THR A 19 -20.99 59.16 1.68
CA THR A 19 -21.49 59.89 0.49
C THR A 19 -21.02 59.22 -0.81
N LYS A 20 -21.95 59.01 -1.75
CA LYS A 20 -21.73 58.55 -3.14
C LYS A 20 -21.31 59.73 -4.01
N ILE A 21 -20.37 59.53 -4.94
CA ILE A 21 -20.16 60.40 -6.11
C ILE A 21 -20.11 59.51 -7.34
N ALA A 22 -20.94 59.84 -8.33
CA ALA A 22 -20.93 59.30 -9.68
C ALA A 22 -20.67 60.45 -10.65
N MET A 23 -19.66 60.31 -11.51
CA MET A 23 -19.39 60.98 -12.81
C MET A 23 -18.13 60.27 -13.35
N GLY A 24 -17.94 59.86 -14.60
CA GLY A 24 -18.69 59.89 -15.85
C GLY A 24 -17.90 59.01 -16.84
N ALA A 25 -18.56 58.50 -17.87
CA ALA A 25 -17.98 57.57 -18.85
C ALA A 25 -16.99 58.25 -19.81
N ILE A 26 -15.82 57.62 -20.03
CA ILE A 26 -15.08 57.65 -21.30
C ILE A 26 -14.66 56.20 -21.58
N GLY A 27 -15.10 55.68 -22.72
CA GLY A 27 -14.82 54.33 -23.15
C GLY A 27 -13.41 54.13 -23.66
N LEU A 28 -12.84 52.97 -23.33
CA LEU A 28 -11.95 52.24 -24.22
C LEU A 28 -12.12 50.75 -23.90
N ALA A 29 -12.57 49.99 -24.89
CA ALA A 29 -12.75 48.55 -24.79
C ALA A 29 -11.38 47.86 -24.71
N ILE A 30 -11.08 47.28 -23.55
CA ILE A 30 -10.13 46.17 -23.44
C ILE A 30 -10.84 45.11 -22.61
N ALA A 31 -11.28 44.04 -23.28
CA ALA A 31 -11.75 42.84 -22.62
C ALA A 31 -10.56 42.17 -21.93
N VAL A 32 -10.35 42.51 -20.65
CA VAL A 32 -9.51 41.71 -19.75
C VAL A 32 -10.48 40.83 -18.97
N GLY A 33 -10.46 39.53 -19.26
CA GLY A 33 -11.14 38.54 -18.44
C GLY A 33 -10.62 38.64 -17.01
N ALA A 34 -11.46 39.14 -16.10
CA ALA A 34 -11.22 39.05 -14.68
C ALA A 34 -11.45 37.60 -14.27
N LEU A 35 -10.38 36.80 -14.22
CA LEU A 35 -10.33 35.65 -13.34
C LEU A 35 -10.50 36.19 -11.92
N ALA A 36 -11.69 36.03 -11.35
CA ALA A 36 -11.88 36.15 -9.92
C ALA A 36 -11.12 34.99 -9.27
N VAL A 37 -9.87 35.23 -8.88
CA VAL A 37 -9.19 34.37 -7.92
C VAL A 37 -9.86 34.66 -6.58
N ALA A 38 -10.88 33.88 -6.25
CA ALA A 38 -11.38 33.81 -4.89
C ALA A 38 -10.27 33.20 -4.05
N VAL A 39 -9.46 34.03 -3.40
CA VAL A 39 -8.59 33.59 -2.33
C VAL A 39 -9.52 33.35 -1.14
N THR A 40 -10.09 32.14 -1.06
CA THR A 40 -10.69 31.66 0.17
C THR A 40 -9.55 31.51 1.17
N ALA A 41 -9.26 32.57 1.92
CA ALA A 41 -8.57 32.42 3.19
C ALA A 41 -9.44 31.49 4.03
N GLY A 42 -9.02 30.23 4.17
CA GLY A 42 -9.71 29.22 4.97
C GLY A 42 -9.98 29.80 6.35
N ARG A 43 -11.25 29.71 6.78
CA ARG A 43 -11.59 29.98 8.17
C ARG A 43 -10.92 28.89 8.99
N THR A 44 -9.95 29.28 9.81
CA THR A 44 -9.43 28.42 10.89
C THR A 44 -10.61 28.11 11.82
N GLY A 45 -11.22 26.93 11.65
CA GLY A 45 -12.42 26.51 12.39
C GLY A 45 -13.37 25.57 11.65
N GLU A 46 -13.19 25.35 10.34
CA GLU A 46 -13.88 24.30 9.59
C GLU A 46 -12.83 23.45 8.86
N ALA A 47 -12.13 22.59 9.60
CA ALA A 47 -11.46 21.44 8.99
C ALA A 47 -12.56 20.44 8.63
N SER A 48 -13.21 20.66 7.49
CA SER A 48 -14.06 19.63 6.88
C SER A 48 -13.11 18.57 6.34
N ALA A 49 -13.28 17.34 6.82
CA ALA A 49 -12.58 16.16 6.37
C ALA A 49 -12.66 16.00 4.84
N ASP A 50 -11.57 15.53 4.21
CA ASP A 50 -11.66 14.99 2.85
C ASP A 50 -12.13 13.52 3.01
N PRO A 51 -13.35 13.16 2.58
CA PRO A 51 -13.75 11.75 2.52
C PRO A 51 -12.82 10.97 1.59
N ALA A 52 -12.72 9.66 1.79
CA ALA A 52 -11.99 8.81 0.84
C ALA A 52 -12.59 8.95 -0.57
N ASP A 53 -11.75 9.06 -1.60
CA ASP A 53 -12.22 9.19 -2.98
C ASP A 53 -13.16 8.02 -3.32
N PRO A 54 -14.39 8.28 -3.79
CA PRO A 54 -15.34 7.20 -4.07
C PRO A 54 -14.87 6.18 -5.12
N SER A 55 -13.90 6.54 -5.96
CA SER A 55 -13.24 5.61 -6.89
C SER A 55 -12.36 4.56 -6.20
N PHE A 56 -12.05 4.76 -4.92
CA PHE A 56 -11.32 3.80 -4.09
C PHE A 56 -12.17 2.64 -3.58
N PHE A 57 -13.48 2.61 -3.85
CA PHE A 57 -14.36 1.52 -3.45
C PHE A 57 -14.65 0.58 -4.62
N ILE A 58 -14.76 -0.71 -4.34
CA ILE A 58 -15.06 -1.75 -5.33
C ILE A 58 -15.95 -2.84 -4.74
N ASP A 59 -16.97 -3.26 -5.49
CA ASP A 59 -17.71 -4.49 -5.18
C ASP A 59 -16.77 -5.70 -5.32
N ILE A 60 -16.58 -6.46 -4.25
CA ILE A 60 -15.63 -7.59 -4.22
C ILE A 60 -15.92 -8.64 -5.31
N ASN A 61 -17.16 -8.76 -5.76
CA ASN A 61 -17.53 -9.68 -6.84
C ASN A 61 -16.96 -9.27 -8.20
N LYS A 62 -16.56 -8.01 -8.37
CA LYS A 62 -15.89 -7.50 -9.57
C LYS A 62 -14.37 -7.74 -9.55
N VAL A 63 -13.81 -8.09 -8.39
CA VAL A 63 -12.40 -8.43 -8.27
C VAL A 63 -12.18 -9.84 -8.85
N PRO A 64 -11.18 -10.05 -9.73
CA PRO A 64 -10.91 -11.37 -10.30
C PRO A 64 -10.62 -12.43 -9.22
N ALA A 65 -11.31 -13.55 -9.31
CA ALA A 65 -11.08 -14.71 -8.45
C ALA A 65 -9.66 -15.29 -8.66
N GLY A 66 -9.07 -15.84 -7.61
CA GLY A 66 -7.80 -16.56 -7.66
C GLY A 66 -6.54 -15.69 -7.79
N ASN A 67 -6.66 -14.35 -7.68
CA ASN A 67 -5.49 -13.45 -7.71
C ASN A 67 -4.73 -13.42 -6.37
N ASN A 68 -5.24 -14.04 -5.31
CA ASN A 68 -4.52 -14.19 -4.05
C ASN A 68 -3.41 -15.26 -4.17
N VAL A 69 -2.19 -14.82 -4.52
CA VAL A 69 -1.02 -15.70 -4.64
C VAL A 69 -0.70 -16.46 -3.35
N ASN A 70 -0.98 -15.87 -2.18
CA ASN A 70 -0.71 -16.51 -0.89
C ASN A 70 -1.69 -17.65 -0.60
N ALA A 71 -2.94 -17.56 -1.06
CA ALA A 71 -3.89 -18.67 -1.01
C ALA A 71 -3.41 -19.87 -1.86
N ALA A 72 -2.76 -19.60 -3.00
CA ALA A 72 -2.15 -20.64 -3.83
C ALA A 72 -0.87 -21.21 -3.20
N LEU A 73 -0.02 -20.37 -2.60
CA LEU A 73 1.21 -20.79 -1.92
C LEU A 73 0.93 -21.63 -0.68
N LYS A 74 -0.15 -21.37 0.08
CA LYS A 74 -0.59 -22.22 1.20
C LYS A 74 -0.82 -23.68 0.80
N LYS A 75 -1.28 -23.92 -0.43
CA LYS A 75 -1.51 -25.27 -0.98
C LYS A 75 -0.20 -25.95 -1.42
N LYS A 76 0.93 -25.24 -1.37
CA LYS A 76 2.27 -25.71 -1.74
C LYS A 76 3.16 -25.69 -0.49
N GLY A 77 4.23 -26.49 -0.49
CA GLY A 77 5.20 -26.47 0.61
C GLY A 77 4.70 -27.10 1.92
N ALA A 78 5.34 -26.73 3.02
CA ALA A 78 5.01 -27.17 4.36
C ALA A 78 3.57 -26.82 4.71
N GLN A 79 2.79 -27.82 5.11
CA GLN A 79 1.37 -27.67 5.45
C GLN A 79 1.15 -27.23 6.90
N GLY A 80 2.22 -27.16 7.70
CA GLY A 80 2.12 -26.75 9.10
C GLY A 80 1.94 -25.25 9.24
N SER A 81 1.35 -24.85 10.36
CA SER A 81 1.14 -23.45 10.72
C SER A 81 1.24 -23.25 12.23
N PHE A 82 1.58 -22.04 12.62
CA PHE A 82 1.65 -21.65 14.03
C PHE A 82 0.94 -20.31 14.19
N THR A 83 -0.12 -20.28 14.99
CA THR A 83 -0.86 -19.04 15.30
C THR A 83 -0.46 -18.52 16.67
N VAL A 84 -0.25 -17.21 16.78
CA VAL A 84 -0.02 -16.51 18.05
C VAL A 84 -1.27 -15.71 18.39
N ASP A 85 -1.79 -15.87 19.61
CA ASP A 85 -2.90 -15.08 20.13
C ASP A 85 -2.39 -13.89 20.95
N CYS A 86 -2.49 -12.69 20.38
CA CYS A 86 -2.15 -11.42 21.03
C CYS A 86 -3.35 -10.46 21.17
N GLY A 87 -4.57 -10.96 20.94
CA GLY A 87 -5.79 -10.14 20.95
C GLY A 87 -5.88 -9.16 19.76
N THR A 88 -6.75 -8.16 19.91
CA THR A 88 -7.17 -7.22 18.85
C THR A 88 -6.79 -5.76 19.14
N ASN A 89 -5.98 -5.52 20.17
CA ASN A 89 -5.80 -4.20 20.79
C ASN A 89 -7.11 -3.63 21.38
N ALA A 90 -7.91 -4.48 22.02
CA ALA A 90 -9.22 -4.12 22.57
C ALA A 90 -9.18 -2.86 23.44
N ASP A 91 -10.19 -2.01 23.30
CA ASP A 91 -10.34 -0.71 23.95
C ASP A 91 -9.23 0.31 23.60
N GLY A 92 -8.55 0.13 22.46
CA GLY A 92 -7.46 0.98 22.00
C GLY A 92 -6.30 1.06 22.99
N ALA A 93 -6.00 -0.05 23.68
CA ALA A 93 -5.04 -0.08 24.79
C ALA A 93 -3.63 0.42 24.40
N HIS A 94 -3.23 0.23 23.13
CA HIS A 94 -1.98 0.77 22.60
C HIS A 94 -2.11 1.20 21.13
N HIS A 95 -2.30 2.50 20.91
CA HIS A 95 -2.12 3.13 19.60
C HIS A 95 -1.29 4.40 19.74
N ASN A 96 -0.46 4.66 18.73
CA ASN A 96 0.27 5.91 18.60
C ASN A 96 0.67 6.11 17.13
N PRO A 97 1.08 7.33 16.75
CA PRO A 97 1.52 7.64 15.39
C PRO A 97 3.05 7.56 15.24
N ASP A 98 3.73 6.77 16.07
CA ASP A 98 5.16 6.53 15.95
C ASP A 98 5.44 5.36 15.00
N ASN A 99 6.63 5.33 14.40
CA ASN A 99 7.10 4.12 13.73
C ASN A 99 8.61 3.96 13.93
N PHE A 100 8.99 3.16 14.92
CA PHE A 100 10.39 2.90 15.28
C PHE A 100 11.16 2.03 14.27
N ILE A 101 10.47 1.42 13.30
CA ILE A 101 11.10 0.69 12.21
C ILE A 101 11.47 1.67 11.10
N ALA A 102 10.49 2.41 10.58
CA ALA A 102 10.66 3.29 9.42
C ALA A 102 11.26 4.68 9.78
N GLN A 103 11.02 5.18 10.99
CA GLN A 103 11.49 6.49 11.47
C GLN A 103 11.93 6.45 12.95
N PRO A 104 12.97 5.68 13.28
CA PRO A 104 13.44 5.54 14.67
C PRO A 104 13.80 6.89 15.31
N GLY A 105 13.29 7.13 16.52
CA GLY A 105 13.52 8.34 17.32
C GLY A 105 12.71 9.57 16.90
N ILE A 106 11.84 9.45 15.88
CA ILE A 106 10.98 10.54 15.43
C ILE A 106 9.57 10.32 15.99
N LYS A 107 9.21 11.12 17.00
CA LYS A 107 7.85 11.15 17.54
C LYS A 107 6.86 11.61 16.49
N ASN A 108 5.72 10.96 16.41
CA ASN A 108 4.68 11.16 15.42
C ASN A 108 5.19 11.01 13.98
N GLY A 109 6.25 10.21 13.79
CA GLY A 109 6.91 10.03 12.49
C GLY A 109 6.02 9.33 11.45
N ALA A 110 5.05 8.52 11.87
CA ALA A 110 4.09 7.91 10.96
C ALA A 110 3.08 8.93 10.41
N GLN A 111 2.74 9.98 11.17
CA GLN A 111 1.70 10.96 10.84
C GLN A 111 0.29 10.37 10.67
N HIS A 112 0.07 9.14 11.09
CA HIS A 112 -1.21 8.43 11.12
C HIS A 112 -1.16 7.39 12.25
N LEU A 113 -2.29 6.97 12.80
CA LEU A 113 -2.29 6.04 13.94
C LEU A 113 -2.10 4.59 13.51
N HIS A 114 -1.32 3.86 14.31
CA HIS A 114 -1.23 2.40 14.26
C HIS A 114 -1.90 1.77 15.47
N ASP A 115 -2.61 0.67 15.25
CA ASP A 115 -2.97 -0.29 16.31
C ASP A 115 -1.79 -1.22 16.57
N TYR A 116 -1.51 -1.51 17.84
CA TYR A 116 -0.44 -2.42 18.25
C TYR A 116 -0.99 -3.64 18.98
N VAL A 117 -0.47 -4.82 18.64
CA VAL A 117 -0.57 -6.02 19.47
C VAL A 117 0.80 -6.63 19.72
N GLY A 118 0.88 -7.49 20.74
CA GLY A 118 2.13 -7.97 21.30
C GLY A 118 2.74 -6.95 22.25
N ASN A 119 3.90 -6.40 21.91
CA ASN A 119 4.66 -5.53 22.80
C ASN A 119 3.90 -4.25 23.17
N VAL A 120 3.67 -4.04 24.47
CA VAL A 120 2.88 -2.92 25.00
C VAL A 120 3.70 -1.64 25.24
N THR A 121 4.99 -1.67 24.95
CA THR A 121 5.92 -0.55 25.20
C THR A 121 6.40 0.14 23.93
N THR A 122 5.79 -0.19 22.79
CA THR A 122 6.23 0.25 21.47
C THR A 122 5.96 1.74 21.25
N ASP A 123 6.99 2.50 20.92
CA ASP A 123 6.96 3.95 20.69
C ASP A 123 8.12 4.37 19.77
N ALA A 124 8.28 5.66 19.47
CA ALA A 124 9.36 6.16 18.61
C ALA A 124 10.78 5.77 19.06
N ASP A 125 11.01 5.61 20.36
CA ASP A 125 12.34 5.32 20.94
C ASP A 125 12.64 3.82 21.03
N SER A 126 11.67 2.99 20.61
CA SER A 126 11.75 1.56 20.74
C SER A 126 12.90 0.93 19.94
N ASN A 127 13.59 0.02 20.60
CA ASN A 127 14.72 -0.73 20.06
C ASN A 127 14.70 -2.15 20.65
N LEU A 128 15.57 -3.03 20.14
CA LEU A 128 15.56 -4.44 20.59
C LEU A 128 15.69 -4.58 22.13
N LYS A 129 16.46 -3.71 22.78
CA LYS A 129 16.64 -3.76 24.23
C LYS A 129 15.38 -3.33 24.98
N SER A 130 14.70 -2.26 24.54
CA SER A 130 13.45 -1.84 25.18
C SER A 130 12.35 -2.87 24.96
N LEU A 131 12.22 -3.40 23.74
CA LEU A 131 11.20 -4.39 23.42
C LEU A 131 11.39 -5.69 24.20
N LEU A 132 12.64 -6.18 24.36
CA LEU A 132 12.94 -7.34 25.22
C LEU A 132 12.64 -7.12 26.70
N ALA A 133 12.57 -5.87 27.15
CA ALA A 133 12.24 -5.51 28.53
C ALA A 133 10.74 -5.23 28.73
N GLY A 134 9.97 -5.08 27.64
CA GLY A 134 8.55 -4.77 27.68
C GLY A 134 7.67 -5.99 27.95
N ASP A 135 6.50 -5.75 28.51
CA ASP A 135 5.43 -6.75 28.61
C ASP A 135 4.77 -6.99 27.24
N THR A 136 3.89 -7.99 27.17
CA THR A 136 3.18 -8.34 25.94
C THR A 136 1.73 -8.74 26.19
N THR A 137 0.88 -8.48 25.21
CA THR A 137 -0.49 -9.02 25.13
C THR A 137 -0.55 -10.45 24.60
N CYS A 138 0.54 -10.97 24.02
CA CYS A 138 0.58 -12.34 23.49
C CYS A 138 0.56 -13.40 24.60
N LYS A 139 -0.39 -14.34 24.53
CA LYS A 139 -0.60 -15.39 25.55
C LYS A 139 0.61 -16.28 25.78
N ASN A 140 1.42 -16.48 24.76
CA ASN A 140 2.61 -17.33 24.80
C ASN A 140 3.89 -16.60 25.25
N GLY A 141 3.79 -15.32 25.63
CA GLY A 141 4.90 -14.48 26.05
C GLY A 141 5.76 -13.95 24.90
N ASP A 142 5.26 -13.96 23.66
CA ASP A 142 5.94 -13.33 22.54
C ASP A 142 6.00 -11.80 22.71
N GLN A 143 7.19 -11.24 22.83
CA GLN A 143 7.42 -9.80 22.99
C GLN A 143 7.51 -9.05 21.65
N SER A 144 7.19 -9.70 20.53
CA SER A 144 7.20 -9.07 19.20
C SER A 144 6.19 -7.94 19.12
N ALA A 145 6.45 -6.97 18.25
CA ALA A 145 5.50 -5.90 17.93
C ALA A 145 4.89 -6.20 16.55
N TYR A 146 3.56 -6.14 16.48
CA TYR A 146 2.75 -6.25 15.27
C TYR A 146 1.86 -5.03 15.20
N PHE A 147 1.89 -4.30 14.09
CA PHE A 147 1.13 -3.06 14.03
C PHE A 147 0.76 -2.63 12.61
N TRP A 148 -0.46 -2.12 12.49
CA TRP A 148 -1.10 -1.75 11.23
C TRP A 148 -1.85 -0.43 11.39
N PRO A 149 -2.05 0.35 10.32
CA PRO A 149 -2.86 1.55 10.39
C PRO A 149 -4.29 1.24 10.81
N VAL A 150 -4.84 2.11 11.65
CA VAL A 150 -6.25 2.02 12.07
C VAL A 150 -7.19 2.25 10.88
N ILE A 151 -8.44 1.81 11.01
CA ILE A 151 -9.52 2.17 10.10
C ILE A 151 -10.44 3.13 10.83
N ARG A 152 -10.93 4.15 10.11
CA ARG A 152 -11.94 5.08 10.62
C ARG A 152 -13.23 4.96 9.84
N ILE A 153 -14.35 5.19 10.54
CA ILE A 153 -15.66 5.44 9.94
C ILE A 153 -15.96 6.93 10.06
N ASP A 154 -16.25 7.55 8.92
CA ASP A 154 -16.64 8.95 8.82
C ASP A 154 -18.04 9.05 8.20
N ARG A 155 -19.01 9.43 9.05
CA ARG A 155 -20.42 9.56 8.67
C ARG A 155 -20.80 11.00 8.30
N GLU A 156 -19.88 11.94 8.44
CA GLU A 156 -20.12 13.33 8.08
C GLU A 156 -20.29 13.41 6.54
N ASP A 157 -21.33 14.11 6.06
CA ASP A 157 -21.71 14.22 4.65
C ASP A 157 -22.18 12.94 3.90
N ALA A 158 -22.78 11.98 4.61
CA ALA A 158 -23.30 10.72 4.07
C ALA A 158 -24.11 10.80 2.76
N ALA A 159 -24.94 11.84 2.58
CA ALA A 159 -25.81 11.95 1.40
C ALA A 159 -25.05 12.32 0.10
N ALA A 160 -24.02 13.17 0.20
CA ALA A 160 -23.19 13.55 -0.94
C ALA A 160 -22.30 12.37 -1.37
N ASN A 161 -21.60 11.78 -0.40
CA ASN A 161 -20.69 10.65 -0.60
C ASN A 161 -21.40 9.42 -1.19
N ALA A 162 -22.62 9.12 -0.73
CA ALA A 162 -23.42 8.02 -1.26
C ALA A 162 -23.71 8.17 -2.77
N SER A 163 -24.09 9.37 -3.21
CA SER A 163 -24.44 9.61 -4.61
C SER A 163 -23.21 9.49 -5.53
N GLU A 164 -22.08 10.04 -5.09
CA GLU A 164 -20.83 9.99 -5.85
C GLU A 164 -20.25 8.57 -5.91
N ASN A 165 -20.29 7.84 -4.78
CA ASN A 165 -19.86 6.45 -4.74
C ASN A 165 -20.72 5.55 -5.63
N GLN A 166 -22.04 5.72 -5.62
CA GLN A 166 -22.92 5.00 -6.54
C GLN A 166 -22.56 5.29 -8.02
N GLN A 167 -22.27 6.54 -8.38
CA GLN A 167 -21.83 6.88 -9.73
C GLN A 167 -20.46 6.28 -10.08
N ALA A 168 -19.51 6.29 -9.15
CA ALA A 168 -18.20 5.67 -9.33
C ALA A 168 -18.33 4.14 -9.56
N GLN A 169 -19.14 3.47 -8.76
CA GLN A 169 -19.44 2.05 -8.89
C GLN A 169 -20.13 1.69 -10.22
N GLN A 170 -20.99 2.59 -10.75
CA GLN A 170 -21.60 2.46 -12.07
C GLN A 170 -20.58 2.61 -13.20
N LYS A 171 -19.64 3.55 -13.08
CA LYS A 171 -18.55 3.74 -14.07
C LYS A 171 -17.61 2.53 -14.13
N GLN A 172 -17.27 1.97 -12.97
CA GLN A 172 -16.47 0.74 -12.90
C GLN A 172 -17.19 -0.47 -13.54
N ARG A 173 -18.53 -0.51 -13.47
CA ARG A 173 -19.39 -1.50 -14.13
C ARG A 173 -19.31 -1.44 -15.66
N GLY A 174 -19.16 -0.25 -16.23
CA GLY A 174 -19.02 -0.06 -17.68
C GLY A 174 -17.68 -0.59 -18.22
N LYS A 175 -16.58 -0.41 -17.47
CA LYS A 175 -15.25 -0.89 -17.88
C LYS A 175 -15.07 -2.40 -17.85
N THR A 176 -15.87 -3.12 -17.06
CA THR A 176 -15.81 -4.60 -16.99
C THR A 176 -16.51 -5.28 -18.18
N GLY A 177 -17.36 -4.57 -18.93
CA GLY A 177 -17.94 -5.06 -20.19
C GLY A 177 -16.99 -5.02 -21.38
N ASP A 178 -16.00 -4.11 -21.37
CA ASP A 178 -15.08 -3.91 -22.48
C ASP A 178 -13.86 -4.85 -22.44
N VAL A 179 -13.54 -5.44 -21.28
CA VAL A 179 -12.45 -6.43 -21.15
C VAL A 179 -12.83 -7.77 -21.81
N GLN A 180 -14.12 -8.06 -21.97
CA GLN A 180 -14.59 -9.28 -22.62
C GLN A 180 -14.72 -9.13 -24.15
N GLN A 181 -14.69 -7.91 -24.69
CA GLN A 181 -14.66 -7.67 -26.14
C GLN A 181 -13.24 -7.59 -26.70
N ASP A 182 -12.24 -7.14 -25.93
CA ASP A 182 -10.87 -7.02 -26.42
C ASP A 182 -10.16 -8.38 -26.60
N GLN A 183 -10.57 -9.41 -25.83
CA GLN A 183 -10.11 -10.79 -26.07
C GLN A 183 -10.81 -11.47 -27.27
N SER A 184 -12.02 -11.05 -27.62
CA SER A 184 -12.69 -11.55 -28.84
C SER A 184 -12.19 -10.86 -30.13
N GLY A 185 -11.59 -9.68 -30.01
CA GLY A 185 -11.00 -8.94 -31.12
C GLY A 185 -9.61 -9.45 -31.55
N GLN A 186 -8.83 -10.00 -30.61
CA GLN A 186 -7.50 -10.55 -30.90
C GLN A 186 -7.54 -11.99 -31.45
N ASP A 187 -8.53 -12.79 -31.07
CA ASP A 187 -8.74 -14.13 -31.63
C ASP A 187 -9.43 -14.12 -33.00
N ALA A 188 -10.19 -13.06 -33.34
CA ALA A 188 -10.80 -12.89 -34.67
C ALA A 188 -9.79 -12.41 -35.74
N GLN A 189 -8.70 -11.75 -35.36
CA GLN A 189 -7.65 -11.32 -36.29
C GLN A 189 -6.62 -12.42 -36.59
N ALA A 190 -6.42 -13.38 -35.68
CA ALA A 190 -5.58 -14.56 -35.92
C ALA A 190 -6.27 -15.63 -36.81
N ALA A 191 -7.61 -15.62 -36.90
CA ALA A 191 -8.37 -16.55 -37.74
C ALA A 191 -8.60 -16.05 -39.19
N GLN A 192 -8.35 -14.76 -39.49
CA GLN A 192 -8.53 -14.19 -40.84
C GLN A 192 -7.24 -14.12 -41.67
N GLU A 193 -6.06 -14.27 -41.08
CA GLU A 193 -4.79 -14.35 -41.83
C GLU A 193 -4.43 -15.76 -42.34
N GLN A 194 -5.21 -16.80 -41.97
CA GLN A 194 -5.04 -18.16 -42.51
C GLN A 194 -5.94 -18.46 -43.72
N ASP A 195 -6.93 -17.62 -44.04
CA ASP A 195 -7.85 -17.83 -45.20
C ASP A 195 -7.52 -16.96 -46.43
N GLN A 196 -6.50 -16.08 -46.35
CA GLN A 196 -6.02 -15.27 -47.48
C GLN A 196 -4.75 -15.81 -48.17
N ARG A 197 -4.23 -16.98 -47.77
CA ARG A 197 -3.18 -17.71 -48.53
C ARG A 197 -3.71 -18.92 -49.29
N GLN A 198 -5.01 -18.96 -49.59
CA GLN A 198 -5.63 -19.95 -50.50
C GLN A 198 -6.51 -19.33 -51.59
N ARG A 199 -6.24 -18.07 -51.98
CA ARG A 199 -6.82 -17.47 -53.20
C ARG A 199 -5.79 -16.64 -53.95
N ASP A 200 -4.76 -17.31 -54.47
CA ASP A 200 -4.09 -16.88 -55.70
C ASP A 200 -3.44 -18.11 -56.33
N GLY A 201 -4.07 -18.62 -57.39
CA GLY A 201 -3.60 -19.81 -58.09
C GLY A 201 -4.68 -20.60 -58.82
N ARG A 202 -5.54 -19.93 -59.61
CA ARG A 202 -6.31 -20.62 -60.66
C ARG A 202 -5.80 -20.18 -62.03
N GLY A 203 -5.17 -21.12 -62.73
CA GLY A 203 -4.70 -20.94 -64.10
C GLY A 203 -4.36 -22.25 -64.81
N GLY A 204 -5.35 -23.14 -64.98
CA GLY A 204 -5.53 -24.03 -66.15
C GLY A 204 -4.56 -25.19 -66.43
N GLY A 205 -5.12 -26.38 -66.75
CA GLY A 205 -4.40 -27.36 -67.58
C GLY A 205 -4.63 -28.86 -67.30
N ARG A 206 -5.65 -29.42 -67.95
CA ARG A 206 -5.95 -30.83 -68.33
C ARG A 206 -4.94 -32.00 -68.07
N THR A 207 -5.58 -33.11 -67.69
CA THR A 207 -5.45 -34.54 -68.10
C THR A 207 -4.39 -35.50 -67.50
N SER A 208 -4.93 -36.64 -67.05
CA SER A 208 -4.48 -38.04 -67.27
C SER A 208 -3.49 -38.71 -66.29
N ALA A 209 -4.06 -39.68 -65.54
CA ALA A 209 -3.61 -41.06 -65.29
C ALA A 209 -2.19 -41.37 -64.76
N GLY A 210 -2.12 -42.30 -63.80
CA GLY A 210 -0.96 -43.18 -63.67
C GLY A 210 -0.62 -43.61 -62.24
N ARG A 211 -0.57 -44.92 -62.04
CA ARG A 211 -0.31 -45.69 -60.82
C ARG A 211 1.15 -45.70 -60.34
N THR A 212 1.31 -46.21 -59.10
CA THR A 212 2.32 -47.17 -58.56
C THR A 212 3.69 -46.69 -58.02
N ASP A 213 3.90 -47.10 -56.76
CA ASP A 213 5.06 -47.74 -56.11
C ASP A 213 6.48 -47.15 -56.13
N GLY A 214 7.04 -47.03 -54.91
CA GLY A 214 8.31 -47.69 -54.58
C GLY A 214 9.56 -46.84 -54.31
N GLN A 215 10.14 -47.09 -53.12
CA GLN A 215 11.59 -47.16 -52.80
C GLN A 215 12.42 -45.90 -52.50
N ASN A 216 12.83 -45.83 -51.22
CA ASN A 216 14.20 -45.76 -50.68
C ASN A 216 15.29 -44.83 -51.26
N ALA A 217 15.88 -44.08 -50.31
CA ALA A 217 17.31 -43.80 -50.07
C ALA A 217 17.94 -42.44 -50.47
N GLN A 218 18.90 -42.04 -49.60
CA GLN A 218 20.01 -41.07 -49.74
C GLN A 218 19.75 -39.61 -49.30
N GLN A 219 20.34 -39.18 -48.18
CA GLN A 219 21.64 -38.45 -48.03
C GLN A 219 21.52 -37.00 -48.54
N GLN A 220 21.44 -35.99 -47.67
CA GLN A 220 22.49 -35.31 -46.88
C GLN A 220 22.72 -33.90 -47.45
N ASP A 221 22.89 -32.96 -46.52
CA ASP A 221 23.46 -31.61 -46.63
C ASP A 221 22.63 -30.46 -47.23
N GLY A 222 22.52 -29.40 -46.41
CA GLY A 222 22.75 -28.03 -46.89
C GLY A 222 21.68 -26.99 -46.59
N GLN A 223 21.93 -26.21 -45.53
CA GLN A 223 21.76 -24.74 -45.47
C GLN A 223 20.32 -24.17 -45.36
N ASP A 224 20.02 -23.56 -44.22
CA ASP A 224 20.12 -22.10 -43.98
C ASP A 224 19.04 -21.31 -44.71
N GLN A 225 18.06 -20.80 -43.94
CA GLN A 225 17.75 -19.37 -43.83
C GLN A 225 16.43 -19.18 -43.05
N ASN A 226 16.39 -18.12 -42.24
CA ASN A 226 15.23 -17.55 -41.51
C ASN A 226 14.99 -18.01 -40.07
N ARG A 227 15.96 -17.73 -39.18
CA ARG A 227 15.70 -17.36 -37.78
C ARG A 227 16.63 -16.24 -37.35
N ASP A 228 16.47 -15.05 -37.93
CA ASP A 228 17.14 -13.85 -37.42
C ASP A 228 16.30 -12.60 -37.73
N GLY A 229 15.35 -12.31 -36.83
CA GLY A 229 14.45 -11.16 -37.00
C GLY A 229 13.71 -10.67 -35.75
N GLN A 230 13.67 -11.45 -34.66
CA GLN A 230 12.88 -11.08 -33.47
C GLN A 230 13.66 -11.01 -32.15
N GLN A 231 14.97 -11.29 -32.12
CA GLN A 231 15.79 -11.21 -30.90
C GLN A 231 16.63 -9.92 -30.74
N ARG A 232 16.44 -8.91 -31.62
CA ARG A 232 17.22 -7.65 -31.60
C ARG A 232 16.49 -6.41 -31.09
N ARG A 233 15.23 -6.49 -30.63
CA ARG A 233 14.50 -5.33 -30.09
C ARG A 233 14.32 -5.28 -28.56
N GLN A 234 14.70 -6.33 -27.83
CA GLN A 234 14.61 -6.36 -26.36
C GLN A 234 15.96 -6.24 -25.64
N ARG A 235 17.08 -6.03 -26.35
CA ARG A 235 18.42 -5.98 -25.76
C ARG A 235 19.05 -4.58 -25.66
N ASN A 236 18.30 -3.52 -26.00
CA ASN A 236 18.79 -2.13 -26.02
C ASN A 236 18.11 -1.19 -24.99
N GLN A 237 17.37 -1.70 -24.01
CA GLN A 237 16.82 -0.86 -22.92
C GLN A 237 17.42 -1.15 -21.54
N ASP A 238 18.19 -2.23 -21.37
CA ASP A 238 18.77 -2.61 -20.07
C ASP A 238 20.26 -2.21 -19.88
N GLN A 239 20.85 -1.45 -20.82
CA GLN A 239 22.30 -1.11 -20.76
C GLN A 239 22.63 0.36 -20.45
N ASN A 240 21.67 1.20 -20.08
CA ASN A 240 21.95 2.63 -19.84
C ASN A 240 21.78 3.11 -18.38
N ASN A 241 21.81 2.23 -17.38
CA ASN A 241 21.85 2.68 -15.97
C ASN A 241 22.83 1.90 -15.06
N GLN A 242 23.83 1.23 -15.64
CA GLN A 242 24.87 0.50 -14.88
C GLN A 242 26.30 1.05 -15.08
N GLN A 243 26.45 2.28 -15.53
CA GLN A 243 27.78 2.91 -15.63
C GLN A 243 27.75 4.35 -15.14
N GLN A 244 27.83 4.52 -13.81
CA GLN A 244 28.79 5.45 -13.22
C GLN A 244 28.99 5.14 -11.73
N ASN A 245 30.27 5.00 -11.37
CA ASN A 245 30.89 5.01 -10.05
C ASN A 245 31.02 3.67 -9.33
N GLY A 246 31.94 2.86 -9.88
CA GLY A 246 32.80 1.99 -9.08
C GLY A 246 34.04 2.73 -8.57
N ASP A 247 34.55 2.19 -7.47
CA ASP A 247 35.90 2.27 -6.92
C ASP A 247 36.26 3.44 -5.98
N GLN A 248 36.23 3.13 -4.67
CA GLN A 248 37.47 3.10 -3.88
C GLN A 248 37.39 2.08 -2.72
N GLN A 249 38.47 1.34 -2.54
CA GLN A 249 38.63 0.14 -1.72
C GLN A 249 39.06 0.42 -0.26
N ASN A 250 38.68 -0.53 0.61
CA ASN A 250 39.35 -1.10 1.79
C ASN A 250 39.86 -0.21 2.95
N GLY A 251 39.40 -0.54 4.16
CA GLY A 251 40.25 -0.54 5.36
C GLY A 251 39.52 -0.41 6.70
N GLY A 252 39.47 -1.51 7.47
CA GLY A 252 39.71 -1.51 8.92
C GLY A 252 38.56 -1.21 9.89
N ASP A 253 38.29 -2.18 10.77
CA ASP A 253 37.58 -2.03 12.04
C ASP A 253 38.14 -0.87 12.89
N GLN A 254 37.26 -0.06 13.51
CA GLN A 254 37.26 0.21 14.96
C GLN A 254 36.17 1.20 15.39
N GLN A 255 35.65 0.95 16.59
CA GLN A 255 34.75 1.77 17.39
C GLN A 255 35.23 3.23 17.52
N ASN A 256 34.34 4.21 17.42
CA ASN A 256 33.94 5.09 18.54
C ASN A 256 32.86 6.10 18.10
N GLY A 257 32.03 6.53 19.06
CA GLY A 257 30.97 7.52 18.84
C GLY A 257 31.49 8.91 18.49
N GLY A 258 30.70 9.62 17.68
CA GLY A 258 30.90 11.02 17.35
C GLY A 258 29.66 11.59 16.68
N GLN A 259 28.99 12.50 17.39
CA GLN A 259 27.90 13.33 16.89
C GLN A 259 28.36 14.10 15.66
N ASN A 260 27.54 14.17 14.61
CA ASN A 260 27.73 15.17 13.58
C ASN A 260 26.37 15.70 13.09
N GLN A 261 26.11 16.96 13.44
CA GLN A 261 24.98 17.75 12.97
C GLN A 261 25.25 18.15 11.51
N GLY A 262 24.57 17.49 10.57
CA GLY A 262 24.50 17.92 9.17
C GLY A 262 23.30 18.83 8.98
N GLN A 263 23.54 20.15 8.90
CA GLN A 263 22.55 21.13 8.45
C GLN A 263 22.18 20.84 6.99
N GLN A 264 20.95 20.40 6.74
CA GLN A 264 20.41 20.27 5.40
C GLN A 264 19.61 21.53 5.06
N GLN A 265 20.03 22.23 4.00
CA GLN A 265 19.40 23.45 3.51
C GLN A 265 18.05 23.14 2.87
N ASN A 266 17.05 23.91 3.29
CA ASN A 266 15.64 23.76 2.98
C ASN A 266 15.30 24.35 1.59
N GLY A 267 14.96 23.50 0.63
CA GLY A 267 14.33 23.89 -0.64
C GLY A 267 12.82 23.78 -0.49
N GLY A 268 12.16 24.89 -0.17
CA GLY A 268 10.75 24.92 0.23
C GLY A 268 9.77 24.47 -0.86
N GLN A 269 9.11 23.35 -0.61
CA GLN A 269 7.67 23.24 -0.81
C GLN A 269 7.03 23.49 0.55
N GLN A 270 6.09 24.42 0.64
CA GLN A 270 5.30 24.63 1.85
C GLN A 270 4.55 23.33 2.13
N GLN A 271 5.05 22.58 3.11
CA GLN A 271 4.28 21.57 3.81
C GLN A 271 3.14 22.36 4.46
N GLU A 272 1.90 22.14 4.00
CA GLU A 272 0.73 22.59 4.77
C GLU A 272 0.96 22.12 6.20
N GLU A 273 0.92 23.03 7.18
CA GLU A 273 1.06 22.67 8.58
C GLU A 273 -0.06 21.69 8.91
N LEU A 274 0.25 20.39 8.85
CA LEU A 274 -0.56 19.35 9.44
C LEU A 274 -0.86 19.81 10.85
N GLY A 275 -2.14 19.88 11.22
CA GLY A 275 -2.54 20.21 12.58
C GLY A 275 -1.72 19.32 13.51
N GLY A 276 -0.94 19.94 14.40
CA GLY A 276 -0.04 19.21 15.27
C GLY A 276 -0.76 18.13 16.07
N PRO A 277 -0.02 17.20 16.69
CA PRO A 277 -0.59 16.10 17.46
C PRO A 277 -1.67 16.58 18.44
N GLN A 278 -2.84 15.95 18.39
CA GLN A 278 -4.02 16.32 19.17
C GLN A 278 -4.55 15.12 19.97
N GLY A 279 -5.19 15.42 21.11
CA GLY A 279 -5.80 14.38 21.95
C GLY A 279 -4.80 13.52 22.72
N ALA A 280 -5.30 12.50 23.41
CA ALA A 280 -4.50 11.59 24.23
C ALA A 280 -3.57 10.68 23.41
N ASN A 281 -3.88 10.54 22.11
CA ASN A 281 -3.24 9.61 21.20
C ASN A 281 -2.33 10.31 20.19
N GLU A 282 -2.12 11.62 20.35
CA GLU A 282 -1.27 12.42 19.46
C GLU A 282 -1.73 12.38 17.98
N GLU A 283 -3.05 12.27 17.75
CA GLU A 283 -3.66 12.22 16.41
C GLU A 283 -3.24 13.39 15.54
N VAL A 284 -2.88 13.11 14.29
CA VAL A 284 -2.51 14.14 13.31
C VAL A 284 -3.78 14.62 12.61
N GLY A 285 -3.92 15.94 12.48
CA GLY A 285 -5.21 16.60 12.22
C GLY A 285 -5.87 16.35 10.86
N ASP A 286 -5.29 15.50 10.01
CA ASP A 286 -5.82 15.05 8.72
C ASP A 286 -6.49 13.67 8.78
N ASN A 287 -6.40 12.96 9.91
CA ASN A 287 -7.04 11.68 10.14
C ASN A 287 -8.24 11.83 11.08
N ASP A 288 -9.44 11.79 10.51
CA ASP A 288 -10.72 12.05 11.19
C ASP A 288 -11.71 10.87 11.09
N GLY A 289 -12.74 10.90 11.93
CA GLY A 289 -13.72 9.84 12.07
C GLY A 289 -13.46 8.92 13.27
N GLU A 290 -14.42 8.06 13.55
CA GLU A 290 -14.37 7.10 14.66
C GLU A 290 -13.43 5.93 14.29
N ILE A 291 -12.39 5.71 15.09
CA ILE A 291 -11.54 4.53 14.97
C ILE A 291 -12.39 3.29 15.23
N ILE A 292 -12.31 2.31 14.33
CA ILE A 292 -12.93 1.01 14.53
C ILE A 292 -11.88 -0.06 14.83
N GLU A 293 -12.12 -0.81 15.89
CA GLU A 293 -11.29 -1.94 16.26
C GLU A 293 -11.60 -3.15 15.38
N PRO A 294 -10.59 -3.98 15.05
CA PRO A 294 -10.85 -5.26 14.41
C PRO A 294 -11.63 -6.17 15.37
N GLU A 295 -12.70 -6.81 14.87
CA GLU A 295 -13.43 -7.85 15.59
C GLU A 295 -12.55 -9.06 15.85
N SER A 296 -11.60 -9.34 14.95
CA SER A 296 -10.57 -10.35 15.17
C SER A 296 -9.26 -9.99 14.48
N ALA A 297 -8.15 -10.38 15.11
CA ALA A 297 -6.80 -10.28 14.58
C ALA A 297 -6.12 -11.65 14.71
N THR A 298 -5.71 -12.23 13.58
CA THR A 298 -5.05 -13.53 13.54
C THR A 298 -3.61 -13.36 13.06
N LEU A 299 -2.65 -13.68 13.93
CA LEU A 299 -1.22 -13.69 13.62
C LEU A 299 -0.76 -15.11 13.30
N LYS A 300 -0.70 -15.46 12.02
CA LYS A 300 -0.44 -16.83 11.58
C LYS A 300 0.87 -16.95 10.81
N PHE A 301 1.76 -17.80 11.28
CA PHE A 301 2.99 -18.15 10.61
C PHE A 301 2.83 -19.44 9.80
N ILE A 302 3.24 -19.41 8.54
CA ILE A 302 3.16 -20.54 7.60
C ILE A 302 4.46 -20.72 6.80
N GLY A 303 4.55 -21.79 5.99
CA GLY A 303 5.70 -22.02 5.11
C GLY A 303 5.82 -21.05 3.91
N GLY A 304 4.73 -20.40 3.49
CA GLY A 304 4.75 -19.47 2.35
C GLY A 304 5.21 -20.12 1.03
N GLY A 305 4.82 -21.38 0.80
CA GLY A 305 5.24 -22.20 -0.34
C GLY A 305 6.57 -22.95 -0.17
N ALA A 306 7.35 -22.65 0.88
CA ALA A 306 8.58 -23.37 1.19
C ALA A 306 8.30 -24.77 1.71
N GLN A 307 9.09 -25.78 1.31
CA GLN A 307 9.00 -27.13 1.88
C GLN A 307 9.47 -27.19 3.34
N GLN A 308 10.42 -26.34 3.69
CA GLN A 308 10.90 -26.14 5.05
C GLN A 308 11.26 -24.67 5.24
N VAL A 309 11.12 -24.22 6.47
CA VAL A 309 11.54 -22.88 6.91
C VAL A 309 12.62 -22.97 7.99
N THR A 310 13.44 -21.94 8.06
CA THR A 310 14.44 -21.74 9.12
C THR A 310 14.01 -20.61 10.05
N ALA A 311 14.52 -20.58 11.28
CA ALA A 311 14.14 -19.57 12.26
C ALA A 311 14.40 -18.14 11.76
N MET A 312 13.44 -17.24 11.99
CA MET A 312 13.70 -15.80 11.88
C MET A 312 14.68 -15.38 12.98
N PRO A 313 15.66 -14.51 12.69
CA PRO A 313 16.56 -14.01 13.72
C PRO A 313 15.82 -13.07 14.67
N LEU A 314 16.26 -13.03 15.93
CA LEU A 314 15.81 -12.06 16.91
C LEU A 314 16.13 -10.63 16.42
N GLY A 315 15.18 -9.72 16.53
CA GLY A 315 15.29 -8.33 16.09
C GLY A 315 15.03 -8.11 14.60
N LEU A 316 14.60 -9.14 13.85
CA LEU A 316 14.18 -8.97 12.45
C LEU A 316 13.04 -7.95 12.36
N ARG A 317 13.19 -6.95 11.49
CA ARG A 317 12.18 -5.93 11.21
C ARG A 317 11.66 -6.11 9.79
N VAL A 318 10.35 -6.09 9.61
CA VAL A 318 9.76 -6.39 8.31
C VAL A 318 8.63 -5.41 8.02
N LEU A 319 8.66 -4.84 6.81
CA LEU A 319 7.60 -3.98 6.29
C LEU A 319 6.78 -4.75 5.23
N TYR A 320 5.47 -4.61 5.31
CA TYR A 320 4.52 -5.02 4.28
C TYR A 320 3.81 -3.78 3.72
N GLY A 321 3.51 -3.75 2.42
CA GLY A 321 2.86 -2.59 1.78
C GLY A 321 3.77 -1.35 1.69
N ASP A 322 3.16 -0.19 1.48
CA ASP A 322 3.86 1.10 1.36
C ASP A 322 3.00 2.27 1.86
N ALA A 323 3.34 2.82 3.02
CA ALA A 323 2.64 3.96 3.61
C ALA A 323 2.65 5.25 2.77
N LYS A 324 3.55 5.34 1.77
CA LYS A 324 3.72 6.53 0.91
C LYS A 324 3.64 6.16 -0.57
N GLN A 325 2.70 5.28 -0.93
CA GLN A 325 2.55 4.76 -2.30
C GLN A 325 2.50 5.88 -3.34
N SER A 326 1.77 6.96 -3.10
CA SER A 326 1.63 8.06 -4.08
C SER A 326 2.97 8.74 -4.37
N THR A 327 3.89 8.74 -3.40
CA THR A 327 5.25 9.25 -3.56
C THR A 327 6.22 8.22 -4.13
N ASN A 328 6.18 6.99 -3.61
CA ASN A 328 7.14 5.93 -3.93
C ASN A 328 6.82 5.15 -5.22
N GLY A 329 5.60 5.28 -5.72
CA GLY A 329 5.05 4.46 -6.79
C GLY A 329 4.55 3.09 -6.31
N PRO A 330 3.95 2.28 -7.20
CA PRO A 330 3.17 1.11 -6.82
C PRO A 330 4.01 -0.14 -6.49
N ALA A 331 5.34 -0.10 -6.59
CA ALA A 331 6.19 -1.29 -6.54
C ALA A 331 6.10 -2.06 -5.20
N ASN A 332 5.98 -1.32 -4.11
CA ASN A 332 5.89 -1.86 -2.75
C ASN A 332 4.46 -1.99 -2.24
N ALA A 333 3.50 -1.29 -2.86
CA ALA A 333 2.09 -1.43 -2.52
C ALA A 333 1.61 -2.85 -2.86
N ARG A 334 0.64 -3.34 -2.07
CA ARG A 334 0.13 -4.70 -2.18
C ARG A 334 -1.40 -4.69 -2.10
N PRO A 335 -2.09 -5.49 -2.92
CA PRO A 335 -3.49 -5.81 -2.67
C PRO A 335 -3.60 -6.55 -1.33
N SER A 336 -4.34 -5.96 -0.39
CA SER A 336 -4.47 -6.44 1.00
C SER A 336 -5.92 -6.67 1.40
N TRP A 337 -6.86 -6.09 0.67
CA TRP A 337 -8.25 -6.02 1.08
C TRP A 337 -9.10 -7.11 0.43
N THR A 338 -10.05 -7.64 1.18
CA THR A 338 -11.06 -8.59 0.71
C THR A 338 -12.28 -8.59 1.64
N CYS A 339 -13.14 -9.58 1.48
CA CYS A 339 -14.25 -9.86 2.37
C CYS A 339 -14.15 -11.29 2.90
N THR A 340 -14.64 -11.53 4.11
CA THR A 340 -14.73 -12.89 4.65
C THR A 340 -15.54 -13.79 3.72
N GLY A 341 -15.01 -14.97 3.39
CA GLY A 341 -15.57 -15.88 2.38
C GLY A 341 -15.13 -15.61 0.93
N PHE A 342 -14.32 -14.57 0.70
CA PHE A 342 -13.78 -14.17 -0.60
C PHE A 342 -12.24 -14.13 -0.59
N GLU A 343 -11.58 -14.88 0.30
CA GLU A 343 -10.13 -14.86 0.49
C GLU A 343 -9.35 -15.41 -0.71
N ASP A 344 -10.04 -15.97 -1.71
CA ASP A 344 -9.47 -16.35 -3.01
C ASP A 344 -9.07 -15.15 -3.87
N ARG A 345 -9.54 -13.94 -3.52
CA ARG A 345 -9.21 -12.70 -4.20
C ARG A 345 -8.80 -11.58 -3.23
N LEU A 346 -7.90 -10.72 -3.69
CA LEU A 346 -7.44 -9.53 -2.99
C LEU A 346 -7.56 -8.32 -3.93
N THR A 347 -7.85 -7.16 -3.36
CA THR A 347 -7.87 -5.88 -4.06
C THR A 347 -7.04 -4.84 -3.33
N ASP A 348 -6.57 -3.85 -4.07
CA ASP A 348 -5.85 -2.67 -3.60
C ASP A 348 -6.82 -1.48 -3.41
N LEU A 349 -8.12 -1.76 -3.35
CA LEU A 349 -9.24 -0.84 -3.15
C LEU A 349 -10.06 -1.29 -1.93
N TYR A 350 -10.85 -0.38 -1.37
CA TYR A 350 -11.81 -0.68 -0.30
C TYR A 350 -12.95 -1.58 -0.80
N PRO A 351 -13.13 -2.79 -0.23
CA PRO A 351 -14.14 -3.72 -0.69
C PRO A 351 -15.54 -3.39 -0.13
N ILE A 352 -16.53 -3.39 -1.01
CA ILE A 352 -17.93 -3.47 -0.64
C ILE A 352 -18.30 -4.95 -0.60
N CYS A 353 -18.57 -5.45 0.60
CA CYS A 353 -18.81 -6.85 0.88
C CYS A 353 -20.29 -7.24 0.67
N PRO A 354 -20.58 -8.49 0.29
CA PRO A 354 -21.94 -9.03 0.28
C PRO A 354 -22.51 -9.12 1.70
N GLN A 355 -23.84 -9.13 1.79
CA GLN A 355 -24.54 -9.36 3.05
C GLN A 355 -24.05 -10.65 3.74
N GLY A 356 -23.73 -10.55 5.02
CA GLY A 356 -23.18 -11.65 5.83
C GLY A 356 -21.67 -11.83 5.73
N SER A 357 -20.98 -11.10 4.85
CA SER A 357 -19.52 -11.00 4.82
C SER A 357 -19.05 -9.71 5.49
N LYS A 358 -17.85 -9.75 6.08
CA LYS A 358 -17.20 -8.61 6.74
C LYS A 358 -16.01 -8.13 5.94
N VAL A 359 -15.61 -6.88 6.13
CA VAL A 359 -14.39 -6.32 5.55
C VAL A 359 -13.19 -7.03 6.18
N GLU A 360 -12.24 -7.46 5.35
CA GLU A 360 -11.06 -8.20 5.80
C GLU A 360 -9.79 -7.64 5.16
N ARG A 361 -8.72 -7.53 5.96
CA ARG A 361 -7.34 -7.26 5.50
C ARG A 361 -6.49 -8.51 5.70
N ILE A 362 -5.68 -8.84 4.70
CA ILE A 362 -4.72 -9.94 4.74
C ILE A 362 -3.33 -9.42 4.35
N HIS A 363 -2.47 -9.23 5.33
CA HIS A 363 -1.08 -8.83 5.14
C HIS A 363 -0.16 -10.05 5.18
N ALA A 364 0.29 -10.49 4.02
CA ALA A 364 1.22 -11.62 3.89
C ALA A 364 2.64 -11.09 3.69
N PHE A 365 3.45 -11.13 4.75
CA PHE A 365 4.78 -10.57 4.79
C PHE A 365 5.78 -11.29 3.85
N PRO A 366 6.89 -10.65 3.47
CA PRO A 366 7.98 -11.33 2.78
C PRO A 366 8.59 -12.43 3.68
N ASN A 367 9.08 -13.51 3.06
CA ASN A 367 9.50 -14.74 3.76
C ASN A 367 10.84 -15.31 3.28
N CYS A 368 11.60 -14.53 2.52
CA CYS A 368 12.95 -14.86 2.10
C CYS A 368 13.93 -13.91 2.76
N TRP A 369 14.66 -14.37 3.77
CA TRP A 369 15.64 -13.59 4.53
C TRP A 369 17.06 -13.79 3.99
N ASP A 370 17.87 -12.74 3.93
CA ASP A 370 19.23 -12.78 3.36
C ASP A 370 20.24 -13.64 4.15
N GLY A 371 19.84 -14.14 5.32
CA GLY A 371 20.64 -15.02 6.16
C GLY A 371 21.63 -14.30 7.06
N LYS A 372 21.65 -12.96 7.06
CA LYS A 372 22.63 -12.15 7.79
C LYS A 372 22.01 -10.98 8.56
N ASN A 373 21.20 -10.14 7.92
CA ASN A 373 20.84 -8.84 8.47
C ASN A 373 19.42 -8.85 9.04
N THR A 374 19.23 -8.29 10.24
CA THR A 374 17.90 -8.14 10.86
C THR A 374 17.15 -6.91 10.35
N ASP A 375 17.85 -6.02 9.65
CA ASP A 375 17.31 -4.82 9.03
C ASP A 375 18.24 -4.37 7.89
N SER A 376 17.77 -3.52 6.98
CA SER A 376 18.57 -2.90 5.93
C SER A 376 18.36 -1.40 5.93
N ALA A 377 19.25 -0.63 5.29
CA ALA A 377 19.14 0.84 5.25
C ALA A 377 17.81 1.36 4.67
N ASN A 378 17.13 0.55 3.87
CA ASN A 378 15.80 0.84 3.32
C ASN A 378 14.69 -0.05 3.91
N HIS A 379 14.99 -0.81 4.97
CA HIS A 379 14.10 -1.74 5.67
C HIS A 379 13.45 -2.85 4.83
N ARG A 380 13.93 -3.08 3.59
CA ARG A 380 13.27 -3.97 2.61
C ARG A 380 14.19 -4.95 1.90
N THR A 381 15.49 -4.67 1.74
CA THR A 381 16.37 -5.56 0.95
C THR A 381 16.92 -6.76 1.69
N HIS A 382 16.88 -6.75 3.03
CA HIS A 382 17.32 -7.89 3.85
C HIS A 382 16.28 -9.02 3.91
N ILE A 383 15.02 -8.75 3.56
CA ILE A 383 13.94 -9.74 3.49
C ILE A 383 12.98 -9.44 2.35
N VAL A 384 12.79 -10.40 1.44
CA VAL A 384 12.03 -10.24 0.20
C VAL A 384 10.99 -11.34 0.04
N PHE A 385 10.09 -11.16 -0.93
CA PHE A 385 9.06 -12.15 -1.24
C PHE A 385 9.67 -13.35 -1.98
N ALA A 386 9.17 -14.54 -1.69
CA ALA A 386 9.36 -15.69 -2.55
C ALA A 386 8.63 -15.52 -3.89
N ASP A 387 9.04 -16.28 -4.91
CA ASP A 387 8.29 -16.36 -6.16
C ASP A 387 6.95 -17.13 -6.00
N GLN A 388 6.18 -17.25 -7.09
CA GLN A 388 4.89 -17.95 -7.12
C GLN A 388 4.99 -19.47 -6.85
N GLN A 389 6.21 -20.00 -6.77
CA GLN A 389 6.52 -21.38 -6.43
C GLN A 389 7.05 -21.51 -4.99
N GLY A 390 7.15 -20.40 -4.24
CA GLY A 390 7.66 -20.38 -2.87
C GLY A 390 9.18 -20.42 -2.77
N LYS A 391 9.90 -20.19 -3.88
CA LYS A 391 11.36 -20.22 -3.92
C LYS A 391 11.96 -18.84 -3.65
N CYS A 392 12.98 -18.81 -2.80
CA CYS A 392 13.72 -17.60 -2.53
C CYS A 392 14.76 -17.26 -3.60
N PRO A 393 15.08 -15.97 -3.80
CA PRO A 393 16.22 -15.55 -4.61
C PRO A 393 17.54 -16.18 -4.11
N LYS A 394 18.54 -16.26 -5.00
CA LYS A 394 19.84 -16.84 -4.66
C LYS A 394 20.46 -16.11 -3.46
N GLY A 395 20.90 -16.87 -2.46
CA GLY A 395 21.50 -16.35 -1.23
C GLY A 395 20.51 -16.13 -0.09
N PHE A 396 19.21 -16.11 -0.37
CA PHE A 396 18.17 -15.97 0.65
C PHE A 396 17.72 -17.35 1.16
N LYS A 397 17.19 -17.36 2.39
CA LYS A 397 16.67 -18.53 3.09
C LYS A 397 15.19 -18.34 3.35
N ASN A 398 14.41 -19.41 3.18
CA ASN A 398 13.02 -19.42 3.59
C ASN A 398 12.93 -19.32 5.13
N VAL A 399 12.20 -18.34 5.60
CA VAL A 399 11.77 -18.18 7.00
C VAL A 399 10.23 -18.30 7.05
N PRO A 400 9.62 -18.52 8.24
CA PRO A 400 8.18 -18.48 8.36
C PRO A 400 7.59 -17.20 7.75
N GLN A 401 6.57 -17.35 6.92
CA GLN A 401 5.79 -16.23 6.43
C GLN A 401 4.76 -15.85 7.48
N LEU A 402 4.86 -14.64 8.03
CA LEU A 402 3.79 -14.04 8.82
C LEU A 402 2.62 -13.65 7.91
N GLN A 403 1.42 -14.05 8.30
CA GLN A 403 0.16 -13.55 7.76
C GLN A 403 -0.66 -12.95 8.89
N VAL A 404 -0.92 -11.66 8.77
CA VAL A 404 -1.83 -10.93 9.66
C VAL A 404 -3.17 -10.84 8.94
N THR A 405 -4.22 -11.37 9.58
CA THR A 405 -5.60 -11.28 9.07
C THR A 405 -6.44 -10.50 10.07
N LEU A 406 -7.05 -9.41 9.59
CA LEU A 406 -7.84 -8.48 10.40
C LEU A 406 -9.26 -8.45 9.84
N VAL A 407 -10.26 -8.71 10.67
CA VAL A 407 -11.68 -8.68 10.27
C VAL A 407 -12.36 -7.53 10.98
N TYR A 408 -13.10 -6.71 10.23
CA TYR A 408 -13.78 -5.52 10.73
C TYR A 408 -15.28 -5.59 10.49
N ASP A 409 -16.05 -5.21 11.51
CA ASP A 409 -17.50 -5.11 11.43
C ASP A 409 -17.95 -3.75 10.88
N VAL A 410 -17.54 -3.45 9.64
CA VAL A 410 -17.94 -2.20 8.97
C VAL A 410 -19.40 -2.31 8.51
N PRO A 411 -20.32 -1.44 8.95
CA PRO A 411 -21.73 -1.52 8.54
C PRO A 411 -21.89 -1.45 7.01
N GLN A 412 -22.85 -2.20 6.47
CA GLN A 412 -23.05 -2.28 5.02
C GLN A 412 -23.30 -0.89 4.39
N ASP A 413 -24.09 -0.05 5.04
CA ASP A 413 -24.40 1.30 4.57
C ASP A 413 -23.13 2.16 4.50
N VAL A 414 -22.23 2.03 5.47
CA VAL A 414 -20.93 2.72 5.48
C VAL A 414 -20.08 2.29 4.29
N GLN A 415 -20.01 0.99 4.00
CA GLN A 415 -19.28 0.48 2.83
C GLN A 415 -19.87 1.01 1.52
N GLN A 416 -21.21 0.95 1.37
CA GLN A 416 -21.91 1.39 0.18
C GLN A 416 -21.81 2.90 -0.06
N ASN A 417 -21.72 3.68 1.01
CA ASN A 417 -21.61 5.13 0.96
C ASN A 417 -20.16 5.63 0.88
N GLY A 418 -19.17 4.73 0.97
CA GLY A 418 -17.75 5.09 0.86
C GLY A 418 -17.21 5.78 2.11
N GLN A 419 -17.68 5.35 3.28
CA GLN A 419 -17.55 6.07 4.55
C GLN A 419 -16.55 5.43 5.52
N TYR A 420 -15.70 4.54 5.05
CA TYR A 420 -14.60 4.03 5.85
C TYR A 420 -13.28 4.18 5.11
N LYS A 421 -12.23 4.46 5.88
CA LYS A 421 -10.94 4.88 5.34
C LYS A 421 -9.81 4.40 6.25
N VAL A 422 -8.67 4.02 5.65
CA VAL A 422 -7.46 3.71 6.40
C VAL A 422 -6.77 5.02 6.81
N ASP A 423 -6.22 5.05 8.01
CA ASP A 423 -5.35 6.13 8.45
C ASP A 423 -4.10 6.19 7.56
N ALA A 424 -3.72 7.41 7.16
CA ALA A 424 -2.62 7.62 6.22
C ALA A 424 -2.01 9.01 6.37
N PHE A 425 -0.84 9.22 5.77
CA PHE A 425 -0.30 10.55 5.52
C PHE A 425 -1.29 11.39 4.70
N ALA A 426 -1.45 12.70 4.99
CA ALA A 426 -2.31 13.62 4.23
C ALA A 426 -2.15 13.51 2.72
N GLN A 427 -0.91 13.36 2.24
CA GLN A 427 -0.63 13.32 0.82
C GLN A 427 -1.20 12.08 0.13
N GLU A 428 -1.45 11.01 0.88
CA GLU A 428 -2.10 9.80 0.38
C GLU A 428 -3.62 9.93 0.30
N LYS A 429 -4.23 10.92 0.98
CA LYS A 429 -5.69 11.17 0.94
C LYS A 429 -6.51 9.89 1.21
N HIS A 430 -6.08 9.10 2.19
CA HIS A 430 -6.65 7.80 2.53
C HIS A 430 -6.76 6.81 1.35
N ASN A 431 -5.84 6.88 0.40
CA ASN A 431 -5.74 5.91 -0.69
C ASN A 431 -5.49 4.50 -0.11
N PRO A 432 -6.37 3.50 -0.35
CA PRO A 432 -6.22 2.15 0.21
C PRO A 432 -4.92 1.44 -0.21
N ARG A 433 -4.22 1.95 -1.22
CA ARG A 433 -2.89 1.46 -1.64
C ARG A 433 -1.77 1.87 -0.69
N SER A 434 -2.00 2.86 0.19
CA SER A 434 -1.08 3.23 1.26
C SER A 434 -1.15 2.27 2.45
N ASP A 435 -2.03 1.27 2.38
CA ASP A 435 -2.14 0.26 3.41
C ASP A 435 -0.82 -0.52 3.60
N HIS A 436 -0.48 -0.79 4.85
CA HIS A 436 0.78 -1.38 5.27
C HIS A 436 0.67 -2.07 6.63
N ASP A 437 1.72 -2.82 6.97
CA ASP A 437 1.84 -3.50 8.26
C ASP A 437 3.33 -3.65 8.58
N ASP A 438 3.65 -3.62 9.86
CA ASP A 438 4.99 -3.58 10.39
C ASP A 438 5.16 -4.66 11.46
N PHE A 439 6.27 -5.39 11.37
CA PHE A 439 6.57 -6.48 12.29
C PHE A 439 8.01 -6.38 12.81
N ALA A 440 8.16 -6.39 14.13
CA ALA A 440 9.46 -6.55 14.79
C ALA A 440 9.48 -7.85 15.60
N ASN A 441 10.28 -8.81 15.14
CA ASN A 441 10.41 -10.12 15.76
C ASN A 441 11.23 -10.05 17.06
N VAL A 442 10.59 -10.26 18.20
CA VAL A 442 11.22 -10.37 19.52
C VAL A 442 10.92 -11.73 20.17
N MET A 443 10.42 -12.69 19.40
CA MET A 443 10.19 -14.06 19.88
C MET A 443 11.48 -14.64 20.48
N SER A 444 11.33 -15.22 21.68
CA SER A 444 12.42 -16.00 22.28
C SER A 444 12.83 -17.17 21.39
N LYS A 445 14.07 -17.65 21.54
CA LYS A 445 14.55 -18.84 20.84
C LYS A 445 13.65 -20.07 21.06
N GLN A 446 13.00 -20.16 22.21
CA GLN A 446 12.07 -21.24 22.52
C GLN A 446 10.77 -21.13 21.71
N ILE A 447 10.15 -19.95 21.65
CA ILE A 447 8.93 -19.70 20.85
C ILE A 447 9.24 -19.93 19.37
N MET A 448 10.30 -19.30 18.84
CA MET A 448 10.70 -19.45 17.44
C MET A 448 11.01 -20.90 17.08
N GLY A 449 11.65 -21.65 17.99
CA GLY A 449 11.90 -23.07 17.81
C GLY A 449 10.62 -23.91 17.71
N ARG A 450 9.63 -23.67 18.60
CA ARG A 450 8.31 -24.34 18.53
C ARG A 450 7.57 -23.98 17.25
N LEU A 451 7.59 -22.72 16.86
CA LEU A 451 7.00 -22.20 15.61
C LEU A 451 7.57 -22.92 14.39
N VAL A 452 8.90 -22.92 14.22
CA VAL A 452 9.57 -23.58 13.09
C VAL A 452 9.30 -25.09 13.09
N ASN A 453 9.38 -25.73 14.25
CA ASN A 453 9.10 -27.17 14.37
C ASN A 453 7.65 -27.49 13.99
N CYS A 454 6.70 -26.65 14.39
CA CYS A 454 5.30 -26.85 14.04
C CYS A 454 5.07 -26.78 12.52
N ILE A 455 5.60 -25.74 11.87
CA ILE A 455 5.51 -25.57 10.41
C ILE A 455 6.17 -26.76 9.69
N ASN A 456 7.42 -27.07 10.02
CA ASN A 456 8.20 -28.10 9.33
C ASN A 456 7.69 -29.52 9.59
N SER A 457 6.97 -29.77 10.69
CA SER A 457 6.34 -31.06 10.98
C SER A 457 4.94 -31.22 10.39
N GLY A 458 4.43 -30.20 9.68
CA GLY A 458 3.11 -30.26 9.07
C GLY A 458 1.95 -30.14 10.05
N LYS A 459 2.20 -29.65 11.28
CA LYS A 459 1.18 -29.52 12.33
C LYS A 459 0.55 -28.14 12.32
N ALA A 460 -0.70 -28.05 12.77
CA ALA A 460 -1.32 -26.79 13.13
C ALA A 460 -1.21 -26.59 14.65
N CYS A 461 -0.45 -25.58 15.07
CA CYS A 461 -0.31 -25.18 16.47
C CYS A 461 -0.91 -23.79 16.67
N ALA A 462 -1.35 -23.53 17.90
CA ALA A 462 -1.77 -22.23 18.36
C ALA A 462 -1.30 -22.06 19.81
N GLU A 463 -0.79 -20.88 20.15
CA GLU A 463 -0.34 -20.55 21.50
C GLU A 463 -0.83 -19.16 21.95
#